data_AF-A0A7C3X4E8-F1
#
_entry.id   AF-A0A7C3X4E8-F1
#
_cell.length_a   1.000
_cell.length_b   1.000
_cell.length_c   1.000
_cell.angle_alpha   90.00
_cell.angle_beta   90.00
_cell.angle_gamma   90.00
#
_symmetry.space_group_name_H-M   'P 1'
#
loop_
_entity.id
_entity.type
_entity.pdbx_description
1 polymer ?
#
loop_
_entity_poly.entity_id
_entity_poly.type
_entity_poly.pdbx_seq_one_letter_code
_entity_poly.pdbx_strand_id
1 'polypeptide(L)' 'MTVLAKRAMQVVSFVGLAITIGSAVLLFMGLIGRGSYMWLMFLGTILWFGTAIFWVKRDDLG' A
#
# COMPACT_ATOMS: atom_id res chain seq x y z
N MET A 1 8.21 -1.71 19.24
CA MET A 1 6.84 -1.53 18.74
C MET A 1 5.94 -2.59 19.33
N THR A 2 4.74 -2.23 19.79
CA THR A 2 3.75 -3.21 20.27
C THR A 2 3.18 -4.01 19.08
N VAL A 3 2.67 -5.22 19.35
CA VAL A 3 2.10 -6.10 18.31
C VAL A 3 0.95 -5.42 17.56
N LEU A 4 0.17 -4.60 18.26
CA LEU A 4 -0.95 -3.83 17.70
C LEU A 4 -0.47 -2.79 16.67
N ALA A 5 0.59 -2.04 16.98
CA ALA A 5 1.16 -1.05 16.06
C ALA A 5 1.70 -1.71 14.78
N LYS A 6 2.35 -2.88 14.90
CA LYS A 6 2.82 -3.64 13.74
C LYS A 6 1.66 -4.07 12.83
N ARG A 7 0.57 -4.60 13.41
CA ARG A 7 -0.61 -5.01 12.64
C ARG A 7 -1.30 -3.82 11.96
N ALA A 8 -1.41 -2.68 12.65
CA ALA A 8 -1.95 -1.47 12.06
C ALA A 8 -1.14 -1.02 10.82
N MET A 9 0.20 -1.05 10.89
CA MET A 9 1.06 -0.71 9.76
C MET A 9 0.93 -1.70 8.59
N GLN A 10 0.72 -2.99 8.87
CA GLN A 10 0.43 -3.98 7.82
C GLN A 10 -0.91 -3.69 7.11
N VAL A 11 -1.96 -3.32 7.86
CA VAL A 11 -3.25 -2.92 7.28
C VAL A 11 -3.09 -1.70 6.39
N VAL A 12 -2.36 -0.67 6.85
CA VAL A 12 -2.05 0.51 6.05
C VAL A 12 -1.31 0.13 4.76
N SER A 13 -0.38 -0.81 4.83
CA SER A 13 0.33 -1.33 3.66
C SER A 13 -0.60 -1.99 2.66
N PHE A 14 -1.53 -2.83 3.13
CA PHE A 14 -2.56 -3.46 2.28
C PHE A 14 -3.47 -2.43 1.62
N VAL A 15 -3.87 -1.38 2.35
CA VAL A 15 -4.66 -0.29 1.79
C VAL A 15 -3.88 0.45 0.70
N GLY A 16 -2.60 0.75 0.93
CA GLY A 16 -1.72 1.35 -0.09
C GLY A 16 -1.64 0.51 -1.35
N LEU A 17 -1.48 -0.82 -1.20
CA LEU A 17 -1.42 -1.76 -2.32
C LEU A 17 -2.77 -1.81 -3.09
N ALA A 18 -3.88 -1.82 -2.36
CA ALA A 18 -5.22 -1.79 -2.94
C ALA A 18 -5.49 -0.48 -3.71
N ILE A 19 -4.99 0.65 -3.22
CA ILE A 19 -5.08 1.94 -3.94
C ILE A 19 -4.27 1.87 -5.24
N THR A 20 -3.04 1.34 -5.21
CA THR A 20 -2.20 1.18 -6.40
C THR A 20 -2.91 0.33 -7.46
N ILE A 21 -3.36 -0.89 -7.10
CA ILE A 21 -4.05 -1.79 -8.03
C ILE A 21 -5.40 -1.20 -8.48
N GLY A 22 -6.19 -0.69 -7.53
CA GLY A 22 -7.50 -0.12 -7.78
C GLY A 22 -7.45 1.09 -8.70
N SER A 23 -6.40 1.92 -8.61
CA SER A 23 -6.21 3.07 -9.51
C SER A 23 -6.08 2.65 -10.97
N ALA A 24 -5.36 1.55 -11.25
CA ALA A 24 -5.26 1.01 -12.61
C ALA A 24 -6.63 0.53 -13.11
N VAL A 25 -7.38 -0.20 -12.28
CA VAL A 25 -8.74 -0.65 -12.61
C VAL A 25 -9.65 0.54 -12.93
N LEU A 26 -9.64 1.57 -12.09
CA LEU A 26 -10.42 2.79 -12.29
C LEU A 26 -10.06 3.52 -13.59
N LEU A 27 -8.77 3.59 -13.93
CA LEU A 27 -8.30 4.19 -15.19
C LEU A 27 -8.80 3.40 -16.41
N PHE A 28 -8.66 2.07 -16.38
CA PHE A 28 -9.09 1.21 -17.50
C PHE A 28 -10.61 1.11 -17.64
N MET A 29 -11.35 1.30 -16.55
CA MET A 29 -12.81 1.45 -16.60
C MET A 29 -13.25 2.84 -17.10
N GLY A 30 -12.32 3.77 -17.32
CA GLY A 30 -12.64 5.14 -17.75
C GLY A 30 -13.27 6.02 -16.66
N LEU A 31 -13.21 5.59 -15.39
CA LEU A 31 -13.81 6.31 -14.26
C LEU A 31 -12.94 7.47 -13.76
N ILE A 32 -11.63 7.40 -13.99
CA ILE A 32 -10.68 8.46 -13.64
C ILE A 32 -9.78 8.82 -14.82
N GLY A 33 -9.30 10.07 -14.84
CA GLY A 33 -8.30 10.51 -15.81
C GLY A 33 -6.88 10.11 -15.44
N ARG A 34 -5.95 10.24 -16.41
CA ARG A 34 -4.51 9.95 -16.24
C ARG A 34 -3.86 10.72 -15.08
N GLY A 35 -4.26 11.99 -14.87
CA GLY A 35 -3.73 12.80 -13.77
C GLY A 35 -4.07 12.24 -12.39
N SER A 36 -5.35 11.90 -12.17
CA SER A 36 -5.82 11.28 -10.93
C SER A 36 -5.18 9.90 -10.72
N TYR A 37 -5.04 9.13 -11.78
CA TYR A 37 -4.35 7.83 -11.76
C TYR A 37 -2.89 7.97 -11.27
N MET A 38 -2.13 8.92 -11.81
CA MET A 38 -0.73 9.13 -11.39
C MET A 38 -0.63 9.49 -9.91
N TRP A 39 -1.53 10.35 -9.40
CA TRP A 39 -1.55 10.70 -7.98
C TRP A 39 -1.94 9.52 -7.08
N LEU A 40 -2.96 8.75 -7.46
CA LEU A 40 -3.38 7.55 -6.71
C LEU A 40 -2.27 6.48 -6.69
N MET A 41 -1.62 6.23 -7.83
CA MET A 41 -0.45 5.34 -7.92
C MET A 41 0.69 5.80 -7.02
N PHE A 42 1.02 7.09 -7.05
CA PHE A 42 2.11 7.65 -6.25
C PHE A 42 1.83 7.53 -4.74
N LEU A 43 0.64 7.94 -4.30
CA LEU A 43 0.23 7.86 -2.90
C LEU A 43 0.13 6.40 -2.43
N GLY A 44 -0.49 5.52 -3.23
CA GLY A 44 -0.58 4.09 -2.94
C GLY A 44 0.79 3.45 -2.80
N THR A 45 1.72 3.78 -3.70
CA THR A 45 3.09 3.27 -3.66
C THR A 45 3.85 3.74 -2.43
N ILE A 46 3.80 5.03 -2.10
CA ILE A 46 4.45 5.54 -0.88
C ILE A 46 3.88 4.85 0.36
N LEU A 47 2.55 4.73 0.43
CA LEU A 47 1.88 4.16 1.59
C LEU A 47 2.19 2.68 1.77
N TRP A 48 2.10 1.89 0.69
CA TRP A 48 2.46 0.47 0.70
C TRP A 48 3.95 0.29 0.98
N PHE A 49 4.81 0.90 0.17
CA PHE A 49 6.26 0.63 0.21
C PHE A 49 6.89 1.12 1.51
N GLY A 50 6.47 2.29 2.01
CA GLY A 50 6.93 2.82 3.29
C GLY A 50 6.54 1.96 4.49
N THR A 51 5.48 1.16 4.37
CA THR A 51 5.01 0.26 5.43
C THR A 51 5.28 -1.22 5.16
N ALA A 52 5.81 -1.57 3.98
CA ALA A 52 6.12 -2.94 3.60
C ALA A 52 7.18 -3.58 4.51
N ILE A 53 8.09 -2.76 5.08
CA ILE A 53 9.09 -3.22 6.06
C ILE A 53 8.48 -3.96 7.27
N PHE A 54 7.23 -3.66 7.62
CA PHE A 54 6.54 -4.29 8.75
C PHE A 54 5.99 -5.69 8.42
N TRP A 55 6.06 -6.12 7.16
CA TRP A 55 5.72 -7.49 6.76
C TRP A 55 6.85 -8.46 7.07
N VAL A 56 8.10 -7.98 7.06
CA VAL A 56 9.27 -8.79 7.36
C VAL A 56 9.17 -9.27 8.81
N LYS A 57 9.08 -10.58 8.99
CA LYS A 57 9.31 -11.22 10.29
C LYS A 57 10.81 -11.17 10.52
N ARG A 58 11.23 -10.82 11.74
CA ARG A 58 12.60 -11.12 12.15
C ARG A 58 12.66 -12.63 12.26
N ASP A 59 13.45 -13.27 11.43
CA ASP A 59 13.81 -14.66 11.67
C ASP A 59 14.58 -14.66 12.99
N ASP A 60 14.02 -15.33 14.00
CA ASP A 60 14.79 -15.73 15.18
C ASP A 60 15.80 -16.76 14.68
N LEU A 61 16.97 -16.28 14.25
CA LEU A 61 18.16 -17.10 14.14
C LEU A 61 18.51 -17.49 15.58
N GLY A 62 18.12 -18.71 15.95
CA GLY A 62 18.31 -19.31 17.27
C GLY A 62 19.77 -19.44 17.67
#